data_AF-A0A1V0A872-F1
#
_entry.id   AF-A0A1V0A872-F1
#
_cell.length_a   1.000
_cell.length_b   1.000
_cell.length_c   1.000
_cell.angle_alpha   90.00
_cell.angle_beta   90.00
_cell.angle_gamma   90.00
#
_symmetry.space_group_name_H-M   'P 1'
#
loop_
_entity.id
_entity.type
_entity.pdbx_description
1 polymer ?
#
loop_
_entity_poly.entity_id
_entity_poly.type
_entity_poly.pdbx_seq_one_letter_code
_entity_poly.pdbx_strand_id
1 'polypeptide(L)'
;MRRRLGFGVWLAAGWIGLVLLAALLADFLPFARYDETLAGPPQSGPSAAHPFGTDGLGRDVLSRVVYGARVSLGVGLGAVLLGLGVGAPLGILAGYRRRATDAVIMAVNDVAQAFPALVFALAVVAFAGANLRNVLIVLGVLGVPSWVRLIRGATLSFAEREFVLAARVLGTRDRRILWREILPNVAVPAASYAFIGMAVVVVAEGSLAFLGLSVQAPTPTWGGLINEGRTLMETAPHVVLAPSVVMFLTVLSFNLVGDRLRALTDVREIGLEPVRAPAALPLPTPTHPVRDTLLQVEELRTHFVTPRGVVKAVDGVSFTLDRGRTLAIVGESGSGKSMLIRSVLGLLPGTSIRGGHVYLSGDDLTAYGPAEMRPVLGRRLGTVFQDPMTALNPVRTIGTQVMEPLRVHLRMSRRQARAEAVELLASVGIPDPVRMLRRYPHQLSGGMRQRVTIAMALSCRPDVLFADEPTTALDVTIQAQVLRLLHRLRAERDMAVVLVSHDLSVVAQWADEVIVMYAGKVVERGPAAEVFARPRMPYTESLLQAAPRLTDPVHHRLRVIPGRPPDLAHLPAGCAFHARCPYARERCELEPPPLSEDHHHPYACWYPRPGTTAEQDVRTTGADSRGR
;
A
#
# COMPACT_ATOMS: atom_id res chain seq x y z
N MET A 1 -9.81 0.60 -21.74
CA MET A 1 -10.93 0.32 -20.83
C MET A 1 -11.73 -0.92 -21.24
N ARG A 2 -12.22 -1.03 -22.49
CA ARG A 2 -13.00 -2.19 -22.99
C ARG A 2 -12.33 -3.58 -22.84
N ARG A 3 -11.01 -3.71 -23.04
CA ARG A 3 -10.29 -5.00 -22.91
C ARG A 3 -10.04 -5.51 -21.48
N ARG A 4 -10.23 -4.69 -20.43
CA ARG A 4 -9.93 -5.09 -19.03
C ARG A 4 -11.16 -5.50 -18.20
N LEU A 5 -12.35 -5.06 -18.56
CA LEU A 5 -13.57 -5.32 -17.78
C LEU A 5 -14.21 -6.68 -18.09
N GLY A 6 -13.89 -7.29 -19.23
CA GLY A 6 -14.49 -8.56 -19.66
C GLY A 6 -15.93 -8.38 -20.18
N PHE A 7 -16.37 -9.26 -21.09
CA PHE A 7 -17.69 -9.20 -21.71
C PHE A 7 -18.83 -9.28 -20.66
N GLY A 8 -18.67 -10.13 -19.64
CA GLY A 8 -19.67 -10.32 -18.60
C GLY A 8 -20.00 -9.06 -17.79
N VAL A 9 -19.03 -8.15 -17.57
CA VAL A 9 -19.30 -6.89 -16.85
C VAL A 9 -20.12 -5.92 -17.68
N TRP A 10 -19.89 -5.86 -19.00
CA TRP A 10 -20.69 -5.02 -19.89
C TRP A 10 -22.11 -5.56 -20.02
N LEU A 11 -22.29 -6.88 -20.02
CA LEU A 11 -23.60 -7.50 -19.98
C LEU A 11 -24.34 -7.16 -18.67
N ALA A 12 -23.67 -7.31 -17.53
CA ALA A 12 -24.22 -6.97 -16.22
C ALA A 12 -24.57 -5.47 -16.09
N ALA A 13 -23.69 -4.59 -16.56
CA ALA A 13 -23.94 -3.15 -16.58
C ALA A 13 -25.10 -2.78 -17.53
N GLY A 14 -25.17 -3.44 -18.69
CA GLY A 14 -26.28 -3.30 -19.63
C GLY A 14 -27.61 -3.74 -19.02
N TRP A 15 -27.62 -4.86 -18.30
CA TRP A 15 -28.80 -5.35 -17.57
C TRP A 15 -29.26 -4.35 -16.50
N ILE A 16 -28.34 -3.87 -15.65
CA ILE A 16 -28.66 -2.84 -14.64
C ILE A 16 -29.23 -1.59 -15.32
N GLY A 17 -28.61 -1.14 -16.41
CA GLY A 17 -29.07 0.01 -17.19
C GLY A 17 -30.48 -0.18 -17.76
N LEU A 18 -30.79 -1.37 -18.30
CA LEU A 18 -32.11 -1.72 -18.82
C LEU A 18 -33.18 -1.68 -17.73
N VAL A 19 -32.93 -2.34 -16.59
CA VAL A 19 -33.89 -2.40 -15.49
C VAL A 19 -34.12 -1.01 -14.87
N LEU A 20 -33.05 -0.22 -14.69
CA LEU A 20 -33.17 1.16 -14.20
C LEU A 20 -33.94 2.05 -15.17
N LEU A 21 -33.67 1.94 -16.48
CA LEU A 21 -34.37 2.72 -17.49
C LEU A 21 -35.86 2.36 -17.54
N ALA A 22 -36.19 1.06 -17.51
CA ALA A 22 -37.56 0.58 -17.45
C ALA A 22 -38.27 1.08 -16.19
N ALA A 23 -37.61 1.02 -15.03
CA ALA A 23 -38.14 1.51 -13.77
C ALA A 23 -38.39 3.03 -13.78
N LEU A 24 -37.47 3.83 -14.34
CA LEU A 24 -37.63 5.28 -14.44
C LEU A 24 -38.74 5.67 -15.42
N LEU A 25 -38.81 4.99 -16.56
CA LEU A 25 -39.78 5.27 -17.63
C LEU A 25 -41.12 4.53 -17.46
N ALA A 26 -41.37 3.85 -16.34
CA ALA A 26 -42.55 3.00 -16.17
C ALA A 26 -43.89 3.70 -16.48
N ASP A 27 -44.01 5.00 -16.21
CA ASP A 27 -45.23 5.77 -16.48
C ASP A 27 -45.41 6.14 -17.97
N PHE A 28 -44.33 6.04 -18.76
CA PHE A 28 -44.30 6.36 -20.19
C PHE A 28 -44.26 5.11 -21.08
N LEU A 29 -44.05 3.93 -20.49
CA LEU A 29 -44.08 2.67 -21.21
C LEU A 29 -45.52 2.31 -21.57
N PRO A 30 -45.77 1.63 -22.71
CA PRO A 30 -47.10 1.29 -23.18
C PRO A 30 -47.68 0.08 -22.42
N PHE A 31 -47.57 0.10 -21.09
CA PHE A 31 -48.10 -0.94 -20.19
C PHE A 31 -49.29 -0.40 -19.41
N ALA A 32 -50.22 -1.30 -19.07
CA ALA A 32 -51.29 -0.99 -18.12
C ALA A 32 -50.70 -0.54 -16.77
N ARG A 33 -51.44 0.26 -16.00
CA ARG A 33 -50.94 0.65 -14.67
C ARG A 33 -50.85 -0.57 -13.76
N TYR A 34 -49.90 -0.57 -12.83
CA TYR A 34 -49.62 -1.73 -11.98
C TYR A 34 -50.81 -2.14 -11.07
N ASP A 35 -51.73 -1.22 -10.80
CA ASP A 35 -52.94 -1.37 -9.99
C ASP A 35 -54.20 -1.63 -10.83
N GLU A 36 -54.10 -1.52 -12.16
CA GLU A 36 -55.20 -1.70 -13.09
C GLU A 36 -55.54 -3.18 -13.27
N THR A 37 -56.80 -3.53 -13.01
CA THR A 37 -57.34 -4.88 -13.21
C THR A 37 -57.88 -4.97 -14.63
N LEU A 38 -57.29 -5.84 -15.45
CA LEU A 38 -57.58 -5.90 -16.89
C LEU A 38 -58.80 -6.79 -17.18
N ALA A 39 -59.48 -6.49 -18.28
CA ALA A 39 -60.57 -7.32 -18.77
C ALA A 39 -60.03 -8.64 -19.35
N GLY A 40 -60.34 -9.78 -18.71
CA GLY A 40 -59.90 -11.12 -19.13
C GLY A 40 -59.89 -12.12 -17.97
N PRO A 41 -59.61 -13.41 -18.22
CA PRO A 41 -59.48 -14.39 -17.15
C PRO A 41 -58.23 -14.08 -16.31
N PRO A 42 -58.34 -14.03 -14.96
CA PRO A 42 -57.18 -13.91 -14.08
C PRO A 42 -56.27 -15.13 -14.25
N GLN A 43 -55.00 -14.99 -13.88
CA GLN A 43 -54.00 -16.06 -13.98
C GLN A 43 -53.71 -16.54 -15.42
N SER A 44 -53.94 -15.68 -16.42
CA SER A 44 -53.60 -16.01 -17.81
C SER A 44 -52.08 -16.08 -17.99
N GLY A 45 -51.62 -17.09 -18.73
CA GLY A 45 -50.20 -17.26 -19.04
C GLY A 45 -49.66 -16.20 -20.02
N PRO A 46 -48.35 -16.26 -20.34
CA PRO A 46 -47.71 -15.36 -21.31
C PRO A 46 -48.47 -15.28 -22.65
N SER A 47 -48.71 -14.07 -23.12
CA SER A 47 -49.39 -13.77 -24.39
C SER A 47 -48.78 -12.54 -25.07
N ALA A 48 -49.18 -12.27 -26.31
CA ALA A 48 -48.71 -11.07 -27.04
C ALA A 48 -49.14 -9.76 -26.36
N ALA A 49 -50.28 -9.75 -25.68
CA ALA A 49 -50.77 -8.59 -24.92
C ALA A 49 -50.14 -8.51 -23.52
N HIS A 50 -49.85 -9.67 -22.90
CA HIS A 50 -49.26 -9.78 -21.56
C HIS A 50 -48.01 -10.67 -21.61
N PRO A 51 -46.82 -10.12 -21.92
CA PRO A 51 -45.62 -10.92 -22.13
C PRO A 51 -45.24 -11.82 -20.95
N PHE A 52 -45.56 -11.40 -19.72
CA PHE A 52 -45.36 -12.20 -18.50
C PHE A 52 -46.67 -12.76 -17.92
N GLY A 53 -47.79 -12.67 -18.64
CA GLY A 53 -49.11 -13.10 -18.16
C GLY A 53 -49.75 -12.14 -17.17
N THR A 54 -50.87 -12.56 -16.59
CA THR A 54 -51.61 -11.82 -15.56
C THR A 54 -51.53 -12.50 -14.19
N ASP A 55 -51.68 -11.72 -13.13
CA ASP A 55 -51.70 -12.20 -11.75
C ASP A 55 -53.09 -12.72 -11.31
N GLY A 56 -53.21 -13.09 -10.02
CA GLY A 56 -54.47 -13.57 -9.44
C GLY A 56 -55.62 -12.56 -9.45
N LEU A 57 -55.34 -11.28 -9.69
CA LEU A 57 -56.32 -10.20 -9.81
C LEU A 57 -56.48 -9.73 -11.26
N GLY A 58 -55.89 -10.41 -12.25
CA GLY A 58 -55.98 -10.02 -13.65
C GLY A 58 -55.12 -8.79 -14.02
N ARG A 59 -54.08 -8.47 -13.26
CA ARG A 59 -53.15 -7.35 -13.54
C ARG A 59 -51.94 -7.84 -14.31
N ASP A 60 -51.37 -6.98 -15.16
CA ASP A 60 -50.21 -7.32 -16.00
C ASP A 60 -48.93 -7.53 -15.15
N VAL A 61 -48.37 -8.75 -15.17
CA VAL A 61 -47.20 -9.11 -14.35
C VAL A 61 -45.97 -8.32 -14.77
N LEU A 62 -45.80 -8.03 -16.07
CA LEU A 62 -44.67 -7.24 -16.58
C LEU A 62 -44.70 -5.81 -16.01
N SER A 63 -45.84 -5.13 -16.08
CA SER A 63 -46.05 -3.83 -15.45
C SER A 63 -45.71 -3.89 -13.97
N ARG A 64 -46.29 -4.84 -13.22
CA ARG A 64 -46.00 -5.00 -11.79
C ARG A 64 -44.51 -5.21 -11.50
N VAL A 65 -43.80 -5.99 -12.31
CA VAL A 65 -42.34 -6.21 -12.17
C VAL A 65 -41.54 -4.93 -12.43
N VAL A 66 -41.94 -4.11 -13.42
CA VAL A 66 -41.29 -2.83 -13.74
C VAL A 66 -41.52 -1.78 -12.66
N TYR A 67 -42.76 -1.60 -12.20
CA TYR A 67 -43.06 -0.72 -11.07
C TYR A 67 -42.44 -1.24 -9.77
N GLY A 68 -42.38 -2.56 -9.59
CA GLY A 68 -41.68 -3.20 -8.47
C GLY A 68 -40.17 -2.94 -8.47
N ALA A 69 -39.55 -2.88 -9.65
CA ALA A 69 -38.15 -2.51 -9.80
C ALA A 69 -37.89 -1.07 -9.32
N ARG A 70 -38.78 -0.13 -9.65
CA ARG A 70 -38.69 1.27 -9.22
C ARG A 70 -38.64 1.39 -7.69
N VAL A 71 -39.53 0.68 -6.98
CA VAL A 71 -39.56 0.71 -5.52
C VAL A 71 -38.36 -0.02 -4.91
N SER A 72 -38.08 -1.25 -5.36
CA SER A 72 -37.02 -2.09 -4.78
C SER A 72 -35.62 -1.48 -4.96
N LEU A 73 -35.33 -0.94 -6.15
CA LEU A 73 -34.07 -0.24 -6.42
C LEU A 73 -34.02 1.13 -5.74
N GLY A 74 -35.16 1.80 -5.57
CA GLY A 74 -35.26 3.04 -4.80
C GLY A 74 -34.91 2.85 -3.32
N VAL A 75 -35.45 1.80 -2.68
CA VAL A 75 -35.10 1.40 -1.31
C VAL A 75 -33.61 1.05 -1.22
N GLY A 76 -33.13 0.22 -2.15
CA GLY A 76 -31.72 -0.14 -2.25
C GLY A 76 -30.78 1.05 -2.32
N LEU A 77 -31.06 1.98 -3.25
CA LEU A 77 -30.26 3.20 -3.43
C LEU A 77 -30.31 4.09 -2.20
N GLY A 78 -31.50 4.31 -1.63
CA GLY A 78 -31.68 5.14 -0.45
C GLY A 78 -30.93 4.60 0.77
N ALA A 79 -31.03 3.30 1.03
CA ALA A 79 -30.32 2.65 2.13
C ALA A 79 -28.80 2.71 1.96
N VAL A 80 -28.29 2.47 0.74
CA VAL A 80 -26.86 2.58 0.41
C VAL A 80 -26.36 4.01 0.60
N LEU A 81 -27.10 5.01 0.11
CA LEU A 81 -26.73 6.43 0.27
C LEU A 81 -26.75 6.86 1.73
N LEU A 82 -27.72 6.41 2.53
CA LEU A 82 -27.77 6.67 3.97
C LEU A 82 -26.58 6.03 4.69
N GLY A 83 -26.33 4.75 4.41
CA GLY A 83 -25.20 4.00 4.94
C GLY A 83 -23.85 4.65 4.61
N LEU A 84 -23.67 5.11 3.37
CA LEU A 84 -22.47 5.82 2.94
C LEU A 84 -22.37 7.21 3.59
N GLY A 85 -23.48 7.97 3.63
CA GLY A 85 -23.53 9.32 4.18
C GLY A 85 -23.18 9.40 5.67
N VAL A 86 -23.55 8.38 6.44
CA VAL A 86 -23.22 8.29 7.88
C VAL A 86 -21.94 7.49 8.11
N GLY A 87 -21.81 6.32 7.47
CA GLY A 87 -20.73 5.38 7.71
C GLY A 87 -19.39 5.83 7.15
N ALA A 88 -19.34 6.51 6.00
CA ALA A 88 -18.07 6.93 5.42
C ALA A 88 -17.35 8.03 6.23
N PRO A 89 -18.02 9.11 6.70
CA PRO A 89 -17.38 10.09 7.56
C PRO A 89 -16.83 9.48 8.86
N LEU A 90 -17.62 8.60 9.49
CA LEU A 90 -17.21 7.91 10.73
C LEU A 90 -16.02 6.96 10.48
N GLY A 91 -16.06 6.17 9.40
CA GLY A 91 -14.98 5.27 9.03
C GLY A 91 -13.67 6.01 8.69
N ILE A 92 -13.75 7.11 7.95
CA ILE A 92 -12.58 7.95 7.63
C ILE A 92 -11.99 8.55 8.91
N LEU A 93 -12.84 9.06 9.80
CA LEU A 93 -12.42 9.66 11.05
C LEU A 93 -11.74 8.63 11.96
N ALA A 94 -12.35 7.45 12.13
CA ALA A 94 -11.81 6.34 12.91
C ALA A 94 -10.46 5.85 12.35
N GLY A 95 -10.39 5.63 11.02
CA GLY A 95 -9.17 5.15 10.37
C GLY A 95 -8.02 6.16 10.37
N TYR A 96 -8.32 7.46 10.31
CA TYR A 96 -7.28 8.49 10.28
C TYR A 96 -6.78 8.90 11.67
N ARG A 97 -7.68 9.04 12.66
CA ARG A 97 -7.34 9.46 14.04
C ARG A 97 -7.23 8.23 14.95
N ARG A 98 -6.06 7.59 14.93
CA ARG A 98 -5.66 6.33 15.61
C ARG A 98 -5.65 6.35 17.16
N ARG A 99 -6.48 7.18 17.80
CA ARG A 99 -6.52 7.38 19.26
C ARG A 99 -7.94 7.15 19.79
N ALA A 100 -8.32 7.79 20.90
CA ALA A 100 -9.62 7.64 21.56
C ALA A 100 -10.82 7.72 20.60
N THR A 101 -10.74 8.53 19.53
CA THR A 101 -11.77 8.62 18.50
C THR A 101 -12.03 7.30 17.78
N ASP A 102 -10.97 6.55 17.44
CA ASP A 102 -11.11 5.23 16.81
C ASP A 102 -11.77 4.25 17.79
N ALA A 103 -11.29 4.21 19.03
CA ALA A 103 -11.81 3.33 20.07
C ALA A 103 -13.31 3.56 20.34
N VAL A 104 -13.73 4.82 20.47
CA VAL A 104 -15.15 5.17 20.71
C VAL A 104 -16.03 4.81 19.51
N ILE A 105 -15.61 5.17 18.29
CA ILE A 105 -16.39 4.86 17.08
C ILE A 105 -16.52 3.34 16.90
N MET A 106 -15.44 2.58 17.15
CA MET A 106 -15.46 1.13 17.06
C MET A 106 -16.27 0.47 18.17
N ALA A 107 -16.21 0.96 19.40
CA ALA A 107 -17.08 0.46 20.47
C ALA A 107 -18.57 0.62 20.12
N VAL A 108 -18.98 1.81 19.67
CA VAL A 108 -20.38 2.06 19.24
C VAL A 108 -20.75 1.17 18.05
N ASN A 109 -19.85 1.05 17.07
CA ASN A 109 -20.05 0.20 15.91
C ASN A 109 -20.23 -1.28 16.29
N ASP A 110 -19.44 -1.78 17.22
CA ASP A 110 -19.46 -3.18 17.64
C ASP A 110 -20.71 -3.50 18.45
N VAL A 111 -21.16 -2.58 19.30
CA VAL A 111 -22.47 -2.67 19.97
C VAL A 111 -23.61 -2.69 18.94
N ALA A 112 -23.56 -1.84 17.92
CA ALA A 112 -24.59 -1.80 16.88
C ALA A 112 -24.64 -3.12 16.07
N GLN A 113 -23.50 -3.77 15.82
CA GLN A 113 -23.46 -5.08 15.13
C GLN A 113 -23.85 -6.26 16.02
N ALA A 114 -23.70 -6.14 17.34
CA ALA A 114 -24.13 -7.18 18.26
C ALA A 114 -25.67 -7.32 18.30
N PHE A 115 -26.40 -6.27 17.90
CA PHE A 115 -27.85 -6.30 17.87
C PHE A 115 -28.38 -7.05 16.64
N PRO A 116 -29.26 -8.07 16.78
CA PRO A 116 -29.79 -8.81 15.64
C PRO A 116 -30.58 -7.91 14.68
N ALA A 117 -30.14 -7.84 13.42
CA ALA A 117 -30.71 -6.96 12.41
C ALA A 117 -32.21 -7.17 12.19
N LEU A 118 -32.67 -8.43 12.24
CA LEU A 118 -34.09 -8.76 12.07
C LEU A 118 -34.93 -8.26 13.24
N VAL A 119 -34.44 -8.38 14.47
CA VAL A 119 -35.14 -7.90 15.67
C VAL A 119 -35.27 -6.38 15.62
N PHE A 120 -34.24 -5.68 15.14
CA PHE A 120 -34.29 -4.23 14.96
C PHE A 120 -35.34 -3.83 13.92
N ALA A 121 -35.34 -4.51 12.77
CA ALA A 121 -36.31 -4.26 11.72
C ALA A 121 -37.74 -4.50 12.20
N LEU A 122 -37.98 -5.62 12.89
CA LEU A 122 -39.27 -5.94 13.51
C LEU A 122 -39.73 -4.86 14.49
N ALA A 123 -38.85 -4.41 15.38
CA ALA A 123 -39.18 -3.37 16.36
C ALA A 123 -39.55 -2.06 15.66
N VAL A 124 -38.73 -1.58 14.71
CA VAL A 124 -39.01 -0.31 14.01
C VAL A 124 -40.31 -0.40 13.22
N VAL A 125 -40.57 -1.51 12.54
CA VAL A 125 -41.82 -1.69 11.80
C VAL A 125 -43.03 -1.77 12.73
N ALA A 126 -42.91 -2.43 13.88
CA ALA A 126 -43.99 -2.52 14.87
C ALA A 126 -44.37 -1.14 15.45
N PHE A 127 -43.39 -0.26 15.69
CA PHE A 127 -43.64 1.05 16.28
C PHE A 127 -43.92 2.16 15.27
N ALA A 128 -43.29 2.13 14.09
CA ALA A 128 -43.36 3.21 13.10
C ALA A 128 -44.23 2.86 11.88
N GLY A 129 -44.59 1.58 11.70
CA GLY A 129 -45.36 1.06 10.57
C GLY A 129 -44.51 0.63 9.36
N ALA A 130 -45.07 -0.25 8.52
CA ALA A 130 -44.42 -0.84 7.35
C ALA A 130 -44.60 0.03 6.08
N ASN A 131 -44.01 1.23 6.07
CA ASN A 131 -44.02 2.12 4.90
C ASN A 131 -42.63 2.26 4.28
N LEU A 132 -42.59 2.75 3.03
CA LEU A 132 -41.37 2.91 2.23
C LEU A 132 -40.24 3.65 2.97
N ARG A 133 -40.58 4.74 3.67
CA ARG A 133 -39.61 5.56 4.41
C ARG A 133 -38.97 4.77 5.54
N ASN A 134 -39.77 4.04 6.30
CA ASN A 134 -39.29 3.30 7.47
C ASN A 134 -38.44 2.10 7.05
N VAL A 135 -38.84 1.36 6.02
CA VAL A 135 -38.05 0.24 5.47
C VAL A 135 -36.67 0.73 4.99
N LEU A 136 -36.63 1.88 4.29
CA LEU A 136 -35.38 2.51 3.86
C LEU A 136 -34.49 2.89 5.05
N ILE A 137 -35.05 3.56 6.07
CA ILE A 137 -34.29 3.96 7.26
C ILE A 137 -33.73 2.74 7.99
N VAL A 138 -34.54 1.70 8.19
CA VAL A 138 -34.12 0.45 8.85
C VAL A 138 -32.95 -0.18 8.10
N LEU A 139 -33.10 -0.43 6.80
CA LEU A 139 -32.05 -1.07 6.00
C LEU A 139 -30.79 -0.21 5.89
N GLY A 140 -30.95 1.12 5.80
CA GLY A 140 -29.83 2.05 5.78
C GLY A 140 -29.05 2.09 7.08
N VAL A 141 -29.73 2.20 8.23
CA VAL A 141 -29.12 2.22 9.56
C VAL A 141 -28.41 0.90 9.87
N LEU A 142 -29.04 -0.24 9.53
CA LEU A 142 -28.41 -1.56 9.66
C LEU A 142 -27.16 -1.72 8.78
N GLY A 143 -27.09 -1.00 7.66
CA GLY A 143 -25.92 -0.98 6.79
C GLY A 143 -24.77 -0.12 7.32
N VAL A 144 -25.02 0.88 8.17
CA VAL A 144 -24.01 1.84 8.64
C VAL A 144 -22.77 1.13 9.22
N PRO A 145 -22.88 0.14 10.12
CA PRO A 145 -21.70 -0.46 10.73
C PRO A 145 -20.76 -1.15 9.72
N SER A 146 -21.33 -1.79 8.71
CA SER A 146 -20.55 -2.43 7.64
C SER A 146 -19.79 -1.38 6.80
N TRP A 147 -20.42 -0.24 6.51
CA TRP A 147 -19.78 0.89 5.86
C TRP A 147 -18.65 1.48 6.71
N VAL A 148 -18.87 1.69 8.01
CA VAL A 148 -17.83 2.23 8.92
C VAL A 148 -16.59 1.32 8.89
N ARG A 149 -16.77 0.00 9.06
CA ARG A 149 -15.66 -0.96 9.07
C ARG A 149 -14.88 -0.99 7.75
N LEU A 150 -15.58 -1.05 6.62
CA LEU A 150 -14.94 -1.04 5.30
C LEU A 150 -14.13 0.23 5.08
N ILE A 151 -14.75 1.39 5.30
CA ILE A 151 -14.15 2.69 5.03
C ILE A 151 -12.99 2.95 5.98
N ARG A 152 -13.09 2.51 7.24
CA ARG A 152 -11.98 2.51 8.20
C ARG A 152 -10.81 1.67 7.71
N GLY A 153 -11.06 0.43 7.29
CA GLY A 153 -10.03 -0.47 6.77
C GLY A 153 -9.30 0.11 5.55
N ALA A 154 -10.06 0.65 4.59
CA ALA A 154 -9.49 1.35 3.44
C ALA A 154 -8.68 2.59 3.85
N THR A 155 -9.22 3.39 4.78
CA THR A 155 -8.53 4.60 5.27
C THR A 155 -7.22 4.26 5.97
N LEU A 156 -7.17 3.21 6.80
CA LEU A 156 -5.95 2.75 7.45
C LEU A 156 -4.88 2.35 6.43
N SER A 157 -5.27 1.59 5.40
CA SER A 157 -4.37 1.16 4.32
C SER A 157 -3.77 2.34 3.54
N PHE A 158 -4.52 3.42 3.32
CA PHE A 158 -4.00 4.61 2.63
C PHE A 158 -3.27 5.58 3.56
N ALA A 159 -3.66 5.69 4.82
CA ALA A 159 -3.09 6.65 5.77
C ALA A 159 -1.63 6.36 6.16
N GLU A 160 -1.16 5.13 5.95
CA GLU A 160 0.25 4.72 6.15
C GLU A 160 1.12 4.91 4.91
N ARG A 161 0.52 5.23 3.75
CA ARG A 161 1.28 5.35 2.50
C ARG A 161 2.14 6.60 2.46
N GLU A 162 3.23 6.50 1.71
CA GLU A 162 4.26 7.52 1.64
C GLU A 162 3.76 8.85 1.06
N PHE A 163 2.77 8.84 0.15
CA PHE A 163 2.17 10.09 -0.33
C PHE A 163 1.39 10.84 0.76
N VAL A 164 0.83 10.13 1.76
CA VAL A 164 0.19 10.76 2.92
C VAL A 164 1.24 11.27 3.90
N LEU A 165 2.31 10.50 4.12
CA LEU A 165 3.46 10.94 4.90
C LEU A 165 4.08 12.22 4.30
N ALA A 166 4.30 12.25 2.98
CA ALA A 166 4.78 13.41 2.26
C ALA A 166 3.85 14.62 2.45
N ALA A 167 2.54 14.45 2.34
CA ALA A 167 1.59 15.54 2.58
C ALA A 167 1.66 16.10 4.02
N ARG A 168 1.85 15.23 5.02
CA ARG A 168 2.06 15.63 6.42
C ARG A 168 3.38 16.39 6.61
N VAL A 169 4.45 15.88 6.02
CA VAL A 169 5.77 16.51 6.01
C VAL A 169 5.68 17.91 5.42
N LEU A 170 5.01 18.08 4.28
CA LEU A 170 4.75 19.39 3.65
C LEU A 170 3.88 20.34 4.48
N GLY A 171 3.37 19.92 5.63
CA GLY A 171 2.54 20.73 6.51
C GLY A 171 1.09 20.89 6.07
N THR A 172 0.61 19.98 5.23
CA THR A 172 -0.79 19.97 4.82
C THR A 172 -1.67 19.69 6.04
N ARG A 173 -2.66 20.55 6.31
CA ARG A 173 -3.63 20.34 7.40
C ARG A 173 -4.37 19.01 7.22
N ASP A 174 -4.63 18.28 8.30
CA ASP A 174 -5.32 16.98 8.31
C ASP A 174 -6.61 16.98 7.46
N ARG A 175 -7.46 18.01 7.60
CA ARG A 175 -8.69 18.15 6.80
C ARG A 175 -8.40 18.12 5.30
N ARG A 176 -7.32 18.79 4.86
CA ARG A 176 -6.93 18.83 3.45
C ARG A 176 -6.31 17.50 3.01
N ILE A 177 -5.57 16.81 3.87
CA ILE A 177 -5.08 15.45 3.60
C ILE A 177 -6.26 14.49 3.42
N LEU A 178 -7.25 14.56 4.31
CA LEU A 178 -8.47 13.74 4.23
C LEU A 178 -9.21 13.97 2.91
N TRP A 179 -9.45 15.22 2.52
CA TRP A 179 -10.19 15.54 1.31
C TRP A 179 -9.40 15.29 0.01
N ARG A 180 -8.09 15.53 0.01
CA ARG A 180 -7.27 15.57 -1.23
C ARG A 180 -6.49 14.28 -1.47
N GLU A 181 -6.12 13.55 -0.40
CA GLU A 181 -5.33 12.32 -0.46
C GLU A 181 -6.15 11.08 -0.09
N ILE A 182 -6.95 11.11 0.98
CA ILE A 182 -7.66 9.90 1.48
C ILE A 182 -8.97 9.66 0.74
N LEU A 183 -9.89 10.63 0.74
CA LEU A 183 -11.25 10.45 0.24
C LEU A 183 -11.31 9.96 -1.22
N PRO A 184 -10.53 10.50 -2.17
CA PRO A 184 -10.56 10.00 -3.55
C PRO A 184 -10.08 8.56 -3.69
N ASN A 185 -9.14 8.13 -2.84
CA ASN A 185 -8.63 6.75 -2.83
C ASN A 185 -9.62 5.78 -2.15
N VAL A 186 -10.33 6.24 -1.12
CA VAL A 186 -11.39 5.48 -0.43
C VAL A 186 -12.69 5.42 -1.23
N ALA A 187 -12.97 6.40 -2.09
CA ALA A 187 -14.17 6.42 -2.92
C ALA A 187 -14.27 5.23 -3.88
N VAL A 188 -13.14 4.68 -4.35
CA VAL A 188 -13.14 3.52 -5.26
C VAL A 188 -13.60 2.23 -4.58
N PRO A 189 -13.02 1.78 -3.45
CA PRO A 189 -13.54 0.63 -2.72
C PRO A 189 -14.94 0.89 -2.16
N ALA A 190 -15.27 2.14 -1.79
CA ALA A 190 -16.63 2.52 -1.40
C ALA A 190 -17.63 2.30 -2.54
N ALA A 191 -17.30 2.72 -3.76
CA ALA A 191 -18.15 2.51 -4.93
C ALA A 191 -18.32 1.01 -5.22
N SER A 192 -17.25 0.22 -5.18
CA SER A 192 -17.32 -1.24 -5.33
C SER A 192 -18.28 -1.87 -4.31
N TYR A 193 -18.18 -1.47 -3.05
CA TYR A 193 -19.07 -1.97 -2.01
C TYR A 193 -20.50 -1.44 -2.13
N ALA A 194 -20.73 -0.26 -2.73
CA ALA A 194 -22.07 0.25 -2.98
C ALA A 194 -22.87 -0.68 -3.92
N PHE A 195 -22.21 -1.24 -4.93
CA PHE A 195 -22.83 -2.24 -5.83
C PHE A 195 -23.19 -3.51 -5.06
N ILE A 196 -22.27 -4.04 -4.25
CA ILE A 196 -22.55 -5.23 -3.42
C ILE A 196 -23.64 -4.93 -2.38
N GLY A 197 -23.61 -3.75 -1.76
CA GLY A 197 -24.59 -3.27 -0.80
C GLY A 197 -25.99 -3.17 -1.42
N MET A 198 -26.10 -2.72 -2.67
CA MET A 198 -27.38 -2.72 -3.40
C MET A 198 -27.96 -4.13 -3.51
N ALA A 199 -27.14 -5.11 -3.89
CA ALA A 199 -27.55 -6.52 -3.94
C ALA A 199 -28.04 -7.04 -2.58
N VAL A 200 -27.30 -6.75 -1.51
CA VAL A 200 -27.68 -7.14 -0.15
C VAL A 200 -28.99 -6.50 0.29
N VAL A 201 -29.17 -5.20 0.05
CA VAL A 201 -30.39 -4.49 0.46
C VAL A 201 -31.61 -4.98 -0.33
N VAL A 202 -31.48 -5.24 -1.63
CA VAL A 202 -32.59 -5.81 -2.44
C VAL A 202 -33.03 -7.17 -1.89
N VAL A 203 -32.08 -8.04 -1.53
CA VAL A 203 -32.40 -9.35 -0.92
C VAL A 203 -32.99 -9.20 0.48
N ALA A 204 -32.51 -8.23 1.26
CA ALA A 204 -33.01 -7.95 2.61
C ALA A 204 -34.44 -7.38 2.59
N GLU A 205 -34.74 -6.45 1.68
CA GLU A 205 -36.10 -5.95 1.43
C GLU A 205 -37.01 -7.10 1.01
N GLY A 206 -36.55 -7.96 0.09
CA GLY A 206 -37.26 -9.16 -0.31
C GLY A 206 -37.62 -10.06 0.87
N SER A 207 -36.66 -10.31 1.76
CA SER A 207 -36.84 -11.12 2.96
C SER A 207 -37.83 -10.49 3.94
N LEU A 208 -37.82 -9.17 4.10
CA LEU A 208 -38.79 -8.44 4.93
C LEU A 208 -40.22 -8.52 4.35
N ALA A 209 -40.36 -8.57 3.03
CA ALA A 209 -41.67 -8.71 2.39
C ALA A 209 -42.34 -10.06 2.73
N PHE A 210 -41.56 -11.15 2.80
CA PHE A 210 -42.05 -12.45 3.26
C PHE A 210 -42.51 -12.46 4.72
N LEU A 211 -42.00 -11.54 5.53
CA LEU A 211 -42.39 -11.37 6.93
C LEU A 211 -43.55 -10.38 7.11
N GLY A 212 -44.07 -9.79 6.03
CA GLY A 212 -45.10 -8.76 6.08
C GLY A 212 -44.60 -7.41 6.62
N LEU A 213 -43.29 -7.22 6.69
CA LEU A 213 -42.62 -6.04 7.26
C LEU A 213 -42.12 -5.05 6.20
N SER A 214 -42.23 -5.40 4.92
CA SER A 214 -41.89 -4.50 3.82
C SER A 214 -43.08 -3.58 3.46
N VAL A 215 -42.91 -2.80 2.40
CA VAL A 215 -43.95 -1.98 1.78
C VAL A 215 -45.18 -2.84 1.49
N GLN A 216 -46.34 -2.43 2.02
CA GLN A 216 -47.57 -3.19 1.85
C GLN A 216 -48.26 -2.90 0.51
N ALA A 217 -49.13 -3.83 0.08
CA ALA A 217 -49.99 -3.64 -1.08
C ALA A 217 -50.85 -2.37 -0.93
N PRO A 218 -51.16 -1.63 -2.02
CA PRO A 218 -51.08 -2.03 -3.43
C PRO A 218 -49.73 -1.78 -4.13
N THR A 219 -48.78 -1.11 -3.48
CA THR A 219 -47.49 -0.76 -4.09
C THR A 219 -46.60 -1.98 -4.31
N PRO A 220 -46.18 -2.30 -5.56
CA PRO A 220 -45.40 -3.49 -5.84
C PRO A 220 -43.94 -3.32 -5.40
N THR A 221 -43.37 -4.36 -4.80
CA THR A 221 -41.92 -4.59 -4.69
C THR A 221 -41.59 -5.97 -5.22
N TRP A 222 -40.34 -6.26 -5.61
CA TRP A 222 -40.01 -7.61 -6.08
C TRP A 222 -40.23 -8.65 -5.00
N GLY A 223 -39.86 -8.35 -3.75
CA GLY A 223 -40.19 -9.20 -2.60
C GLY A 223 -41.68 -9.43 -2.41
N GLY A 224 -42.46 -8.35 -2.48
CA GLY A 224 -43.91 -8.40 -2.32
C GLY A 224 -44.58 -9.25 -3.40
N LEU A 225 -44.18 -9.09 -4.67
CA LEU A 225 -44.71 -9.88 -5.78
C LEU A 225 -44.40 -11.37 -5.65
N ILE A 226 -43.19 -11.72 -5.24
CA ILE A 226 -42.80 -13.13 -5.02
C ILE A 226 -43.61 -13.72 -3.85
N ASN A 227 -43.81 -12.95 -2.77
CA ASN A 227 -44.59 -13.39 -1.63
C ASN A 227 -46.08 -13.56 -1.97
N GLU A 228 -46.69 -12.61 -2.69
CA GLU A 228 -48.08 -12.69 -3.18
C GLU A 228 -48.30 -13.88 -4.11
N GLY A 229 -47.37 -14.14 -5.04
CA GLY A 229 -47.48 -15.24 -5.99
C GLY A 229 -47.27 -16.62 -5.39
N ARG A 230 -46.75 -16.74 -4.15
CA ARG A 230 -46.41 -18.02 -3.53
C ARG A 230 -47.59 -19.00 -3.49
N THR A 231 -48.80 -18.49 -3.27
CA THR A 231 -50.03 -19.30 -3.25
C THR A 231 -50.50 -19.73 -4.64
N LEU A 232 -49.94 -19.13 -5.70
CA LEU A 232 -50.27 -19.37 -7.10
C LEU A 232 -49.21 -20.22 -7.83
N MET A 233 -48.23 -20.78 -7.11
CA MET A 233 -47.11 -21.49 -7.73
C MET A 233 -47.57 -22.71 -8.55
N GLU A 234 -48.66 -23.37 -8.14
CA GLU A 234 -49.21 -24.53 -8.85
C GLU A 234 -50.05 -24.15 -10.07
N THR A 235 -50.79 -23.05 -10.02
CA THR A 235 -51.76 -22.66 -11.06
C THR A 235 -51.23 -21.61 -12.03
N ALA A 236 -50.33 -20.74 -11.58
CA ALA A 236 -49.78 -19.61 -12.32
C ALA A 236 -48.32 -19.32 -11.92
N PRO A 237 -47.37 -20.24 -12.20
CA PRO A 237 -45.98 -20.12 -11.76
C PRO A 237 -45.27 -18.87 -12.32
N HIS A 238 -45.73 -18.32 -13.45
CA HIS A 238 -45.16 -17.10 -14.05
C HIS A 238 -45.23 -15.90 -13.11
N VAL A 239 -46.24 -15.83 -12.22
CA VAL A 239 -46.43 -14.74 -11.26
C VAL A 239 -45.27 -14.67 -10.25
N VAL A 240 -44.67 -15.81 -9.90
CA VAL A 240 -43.50 -15.88 -8.99
C VAL A 240 -42.19 -15.87 -9.78
N LEU A 241 -42.12 -16.63 -10.87
CA LEU A 241 -40.88 -16.82 -11.63
C LEU A 241 -40.40 -15.51 -12.28
N ALA A 242 -41.30 -14.70 -12.85
CA ALA A 242 -40.93 -13.46 -13.52
C ALA A 242 -40.21 -12.46 -12.59
N PRO A 243 -40.78 -12.03 -11.44
CA PRO A 243 -40.07 -11.17 -10.50
C PRO A 243 -38.82 -11.82 -9.90
N SER A 244 -38.83 -13.15 -9.66
CA SER A 244 -37.67 -13.87 -9.11
C SER A 244 -36.47 -13.86 -10.03
N VAL A 245 -36.68 -14.13 -11.33
CA VAL A 245 -35.61 -14.11 -12.35
C VAL A 245 -35.07 -12.69 -12.52
N VAL A 246 -35.94 -11.68 -12.59
CA VAL A 246 -35.51 -10.28 -12.71
C VAL A 246 -34.72 -9.83 -11.48
N MET A 247 -35.17 -10.17 -10.27
CA MET A 247 -34.45 -9.90 -9.03
C MET A 247 -33.09 -10.62 -9.01
N PHE A 248 -33.05 -11.91 -9.34
CA PHE A 248 -31.82 -12.71 -9.38
C PHE A 248 -30.78 -12.14 -10.35
N LEU A 249 -31.17 -11.87 -11.60
CA LEU A 249 -30.26 -11.31 -12.61
C LEU A 249 -29.75 -9.93 -12.20
N THR A 250 -30.59 -9.12 -11.54
CA THR A 250 -30.20 -7.80 -11.05
C THR A 250 -29.21 -7.89 -9.90
N VAL A 251 -29.49 -8.74 -8.89
CA VAL A 251 -28.59 -9.01 -7.76
C VAL A 251 -27.25 -9.57 -8.25
N LEU A 252 -27.28 -10.52 -9.18
CA LEU A 252 -26.07 -11.06 -9.80
C LEU A 252 -25.28 -9.98 -10.54
N SER A 253 -25.96 -9.13 -11.30
CA SER A 253 -25.31 -8.04 -12.05
C SER A 253 -24.63 -7.03 -11.12
N PHE A 254 -25.28 -6.66 -10.01
CA PHE A 254 -24.69 -5.78 -9.00
C PHE A 254 -23.42 -6.40 -8.39
N ASN A 255 -23.46 -7.68 -7.99
CA ASN A 255 -22.29 -8.38 -7.46
C ASN A 255 -21.12 -8.44 -8.46
N LEU A 256 -21.40 -8.83 -9.72
CA LEU A 256 -20.37 -8.94 -10.76
C LEU A 256 -19.69 -7.60 -11.06
N VAL A 257 -20.45 -6.51 -11.11
CA VAL A 257 -19.89 -5.16 -11.30
C VAL A 257 -19.07 -4.73 -10.07
N GLY A 258 -19.57 -4.99 -8.87
CA GLY A 258 -18.89 -4.68 -7.61
C GLY A 258 -17.53 -5.37 -7.48
N ASP A 259 -17.48 -6.70 -7.68
CA ASP A 259 -16.24 -7.49 -7.60
C ASP A 259 -15.20 -7.07 -8.62
N ARG A 260 -15.64 -6.70 -9.83
CA ARG A 260 -14.73 -6.26 -10.89
C ARG A 260 -14.19 -4.86 -10.63
N LEU A 261 -14.97 -3.99 -10.01
CA LEU A 261 -14.49 -2.70 -9.55
C LEU A 261 -13.45 -2.86 -8.43
N ARG A 262 -13.62 -3.85 -7.55
CA ARG A 262 -12.62 -4.22 -6.52
C ARG A 262 -11.32 -4.74 -7.11
N ALA A 263 -11.39 -5.56 -8.17
CA ALA A 263 -10.20 -6.06 -8.85
C ALA A 263 -9.36 -4.95 -9.52
N LEU A 264 -9.94 -3.77 -9.77
CA LEU A 264 -9.19 -2.60 -10.27
C LEU A 264 -8.41 -1.89 -9.15
N THR A 265 -8.74 -2.12 -7.89
CA THR A 265 -8.03 -1.55 -6.73
C THR A 265 -6.97 -2.49 -6.17
N ASP A 266 -7.09 -3.80 -6.37
CA ASP A 266 -6.03 -4.76 -6.06
C ASP A 266 -4.92 -4.70 -7.12
N VAL A 267 -3.80 -4.10 -6.75
CA VAL A 267 -2.57 -4.17 -7.53
C VAL A 267 -1.99 -5.56 -7.35
N ARG A 268 -2.39 -6.50 -8.22
CA ARG A 268 -1.69 -7.78 -8.38
C ARG A 268 -0.24 -7.49 -8.77
N GLU A 269 0.71 -7.89 -7.92
CA GLU A 269 2.11 -8.04 -8.28
C GLU A 269 2.21 -9.12 -9.35
N ILE A 270 2.57 -8.73 -10.58
CA ILE A 270 2.75 -9.67 -11.69
C ILE A 270 4.22 -10.10 -11.67
N GLY A 271 4.46 -11.35 -11.27
CA GLY A 271 5.73 -12.04 -11.41
C GLY A 271 6.11 -12.20 -12.90
N LEU A 272 7.40 -12.02 -13.18
CA LEU A 272 7.98 -11.94 -14.52
C LEU A 272 8.47 -13.31 -15.02
N GLU A 273 8.28 -13.56 -16.32
CA GLU A 273 8.93 -14.62 -17.09
C GLU A 273 10.43 -14.30 -17.34
N PRO A 274 11.31 -15.31 -17.47
CA PRO A 274 12.73 -15.09 -17.67
C PRO A 274 13.09 -15.00 -19.17
N VAL A 275 13.88 -13.98 -19.54
CA VAL A 275 14.62 -13.92 -20.83
C VAL A 275 16.09 -13.60 -20.56
N ARG A 276 16.96 -14.27 -21.34
CA ARG A 276 18.42 -14.42 -21.22
C ARG A 276 19.23 -13.11 -21.13
N ALA A 277 20.35 -13.22 -20.39
CA ALA A 277 21.34 -12.18 -20.12
C ALA A 277 22.29 -11.85 -21.31
N PRO A 278 22.82 -10.62 -21.38
CA PRO A 278 24.06 -10.29 -22.08
C PRO A 278 25.23 -9.95 -21.15
N ALA A 279 26.44 -10.03 -21.73
CA ALA A 279 27.77 -10.08 -21.11
C ALA A 279 28.28 -8.75 -20.48
N ALA A 280 29.26 -8.91 -19.58
CA ALA A 280 29.88 -7.89 -18.74
C ALA A 280 30.81 -6.91 -19.50
N LEU A 281 30.89 -5.67 -19.01
CA LEU A 281 31.86 -4.64 -19.39
C LEU A 281 32.69 -4.19 -18.16
N PRO A 282 33.94 -3.72 -18.35
CA PRO A 282 34.88 -3.45 -17.26
C PRO A 282 34.60 -2.12 -16.55
N LEU A 283 34.91 -2.06 -15.25
CA LEU A 283 34.73 -0.89 -14.38
C LEU A 283 36.03 -0.06 -14.26
N PRO A 284 35.92 1.28 -14.13
CA PRO A 284 37.05 2.14 -13.78
C PRO A 284 37.24 2.27 -12.25
N THR A 285 38.51 2.42 -11.85
CA THR A 285 38.99 2.62 -10.47
C THR A 285 38.98 4.11 -10.09
N PRO A 286 38.46 4.53 -8.91
CA PRO A 286 38.62 5.90 -8.44
C PRO A 286 39.78 6.07 -7.46
N THR A 287 40.46 7.23 -7.56
CA THR A 287 41.53 7.70 -6.66
C THR A 287 41.19 9.03 -5.98
N HIS A 288 41.45 9.08 -4.67
CA HIS A 288 41.81 10.21 -3.78
C HIS A 288 40.78 11.25 -3.26
N PRO A 289 41.08 11.93 -2.11
CA PRO A 289 40.10 12.50 -1.17
C PRO A 289 40.15 14.03 -0.99
N VAL A 290 39.02 14.65 -0.57
CA VAL A 290 38.95 15.96 0.10
C VAL A 290 37.83 15.91 1.15
N ARG A 291 38.10 16.42 2.36
CA ARG A 291 37.18 16.49 3.52
C ARG A 291 36.22 17.69 3.37
N ASP A 292 34.93 17.40 3.19
CA ASP A 292 33.80 18.32 3.40
C ASP A 292 32.60 17.46 3.85
N THR A 293 32.50 17.21 5.17
CA THR A 293 31.49 16.32 5.74
C THR A 293 30.11 16.97 5.66
N LEU A 294 29.27 16.37 4.82
CA LEU A 294 27.95 16.90 4.50
C LEU A 294 26.91 16.44 5.51
N LEU A 295 26.91 15.16 5.89
CA LEU A 295 25.98 14.58 6.86
C LEU A 295 26.77 13.87 7.95
N GLN A 296 26.44 14.13 9.20
CA GLN A 296 27.04 13.51 10.37
C GLN A 296 25.94 13.04 11.31
N VAL A 297 26.01 11.78 11.73
CA VAL A 297 25.09 11.15 12.66
C VAL A 297 25.90 10.68 13.85
N GLU A 298 25.46 11.03 15.06
CA GLU A 298 26.17 10.72 16.29
C GLU A 298 25.24 10.05 17.29
N GLU A 299 25.61 8.85 17.75
CA GLU A 299 24.95 8.10 18.82
C GLU A 299 23.43 8.00 18.66
N LEU A 300 22.95 7.90 17.42
CA LEU A 300 21.52 7.94 17.15
C LEU A 300 20.81 6.72 17.74
N ARG A 301 19.78 6.97 18.54
CA ARG A 301 18.98 5.93 19.22
C ARG A 301 17.49 6.12 18.93
N THR A 302 16.88 5.10 18.34
CA THR A 302 15.45 5.08 18.01
C THR A 302 14.79 3.84 18.60
N HIS A 303 13.99 4.05 19.64
CA HIS A 303 13.32 2.98 20.38
C HIS A 303 11.81 3.11 20.31
N PHE A 304 11.12 2.00 20.06
CA PHE A 304 9.66 1.94 20.05
C PHE A 304 9.14 1.30 21.33
N VAL A 305 8.21 1.97 22.00
CA VAL A 305 7.49 1.38 23.14
C VAL A 305 6.34 0.59 22.58
N THR A 306 6.36 -0.73 22.80
CA THR A 306 5.29 -1.64 22.39
C THR A 306 4.72 -2.36 23.61
N PRO A 307 3.51 -2.93 23.52
CA PRO A 307 2.97 -3.76 24.60
C PRO A 307 3.85 -4.97 24.98
N ARG A 308 4.76 -5.39 24.08
CA ARG A 308 5.69 -6.52 24.31
C ARG A 308 7.04 -6.08 24.87
N GLY A 309 7.26 -4.79 25.11
CA GLY A 309 8.54 -4.23 25.55
C GLY A 309 9.08 -3.13 24.64
N VAL A 310 10.29 -2.68 24.94
CA VAL A 310 10.98 -1.62 24.21
C VAL A 310 11.80 -2.23 23.08
N VAL A 311 11.39 -1.97 21.83
CA VAL A 311 12.11 -2.41 20.63
C VAL A 311 13.20 -1.40 20.31
N LYS A 312 14.47 -1.83 20.39
CA LYS A 312 15.64 -0.99 20.04
C LYS A 312 15.96 -1.11 18.55
N ALA A 313 15.29 -0.31 17.72
CA ALA A 313 15.43 -0.42 16.26
C ALA A 313 16.73 0.18 15.72
N VAL A 314 17.24 1.23 16.38
CA VAL A 314 18.55 1.85 16.14
C VAL A 314 19.13 2.14 17.52
N ASP A 315 20.34 1.69 17.83
CA ASP A 315 20.90 1.74 19.19
C ASP A 315 22.37 2.19 19.18
N GLY A 316 22.61 3.50 19.05
CA GLY A 316 23.94 4.11 19.10
C GLY A 316 24.67 4.07 17.76
N VAL A 317 23.97 4.45 16.68
CA VAL A 317 24.58 4.47 15.34
C VAL A 317 25.25 5.82 15.09
N SER A 318 26.53 5.76 14.71
CA SER A 318 27.34 6.94 14.36
C SER A 318 27.99 6.76 12.99
N PHE A 319 27.89 7.77 12.11
CA PHE A 319 28.58 7.79 10.83
C PHE A 319 28.70 9.20 10.24
N THR A 320 29.59 9.33 9.26
CA THR A 320 29.77 10.55 8.46
C THR A 320 29.60 10.22 6.99
N LEU A 321 29.17 11.20 6.21
CA LEU A 321 29.05 11.13 4.76
C LEU A 321 29.49 12.46 4.16
N ASP A 322 30.52 12.39 3.32
CA ASP A 322 31.06 13.55 2.62
C ASP A 322 30.27 13.84 1.33
N ARG A 323 30.40 15.08 0.85
CA ARG A 323 29.80 15.49 -0.43
C ARG A 323 30.31 14.60 -1.57
N GLY A 324 29.39 14.30 -2.49
CA GLY A 324 29.73 13.52 -3.67
C GLY A 324 30.21 12.10 -3.37
N ARG A 325 30.02 11.56 -2.14
CA ARG A 325 30.31 10.15 -1.77
C ARG A 325 29.05 9.30 -1.71
N THR A 326 29.22 7.98 -1.81
CA THR A 326 28.15 7.00 -1.60
C THR A 326 28.47 6.12 -0.40
N LEU A 327 27.62 6.22 0.63
CA LEU A 327 27.63 5.34 1.79
C LEU A 327 26.55 4.29 1.63
N ALA A 328 26.91 3.02 1.71
CA ALA A 328 25.95 1.94 1.73
C ALA A 328 25.65 1.46 3.15
N ILE A 329 24.40 1.08 3.39
CA ILE A 329 23.96 0.47 4.65
C ILE A 329 23.37 -0.89 4.32
N VAL A 330 23.96 -1.95 4.86
CA VAL A 330 23.64 -3.35 4.52
C VAL A 330 23.31 -4.17 5.76
N GLY A 331 22.59 -5.26 5.55
CA GLY A 331 22.22 -6.23 6.59
C GLY A 331 20.90 -6.93 6.30
N GLU A 332 20.60 -8.00 7.04
CA GLU A 332 19.34 -8.74 6.97
C GLU A 332 18.11 -7.84 7.18
N SER A 333 16.95 -8.31 6.72
CA SER A 333 15.68 -7.65 7.02
C SER A 333 15.48 -7.52 8.54
N GLY A 334 14.98 -6.37 8.99
CA GLY A 334 14.81 -6.08 10.41
C GLY A 334 16.06 -5.61 11.16
N SER A 335 17.22 -5.44 10.51
CA SER A 335 18.44 -4.97 11.18
C SER A 335 18.47 -3.49 11.59
N GLY A 336 17.46 -2.71 11.20
CA GLY A 336 17.32 -1.29 11.57
C GLY A 336 17.57 -0.26 10.45
N LYS A 337 17.98 -0.70 9.24
CA LYS A 337 18.39 0.17 8.13
C LYS A 337 17.35 1.24 7.73
N SER A 338 16.12 0.82 7.44
CA SER A 338 15.03 1.75 7.07
C SER A 338 14.60 2.63 8.25
N MET A 339 14.71 2.12 9.49
CA MET A 339 14.45 2.93 10.69
C MET A 339 15.52 3.99 10.88
N LEU A 340 16.79 3.70 10.60
CA LEU A 340 17.89 4.65 10.62
C LEU A 340 17.63 5.81 9.66
N ILE A 341 17.31 5.53 8.39
CA ILE A 341 16.97 6.58 7.41
C ILE A 341 15.79 7.43 7.90
N ARG A 342 14.69 6.78 8.35
CA ARG A 342 13.51 7.51 8.82
C ARG A 342 13.79 8.32 10.08
N SER A 343 14.73 7.89 10.92
CA SER A 343 15.18 8.65 12.10
C SER A 343 15.93 9.90 11.68
N VAL A 344 16.90 9.77 10.76
CA VAL A 344 17.67 10.89 10.21
C VAL A 344 16.77 11.92 9.52
N LEU A 345 15.73 11.47 8.83
CA LEU A 345 14.77 12.34 8.13
C LEU A 345 13.66 12.90 9.04
N GLY A 346 13.58 12.51 10.32
CA GLY A 346 12.49 12.90 11.22
C GLY A 346 11.11 12.35 10.81
N LEU A 347 11.07 11.21 10.11
CA LEU A 347 9.86 10.61 9.52
C LEU A 347 9.27 9.46 10.35
N LEU A 348 9.69 9.29 11.59
CA LEU A 348 9.25 8.18 12.44
C LEU A 348 7.76 8.31 12.82
N PRO A 349 6.94 7.26 12.66
CA PRO A 349 5.55 7.28 13.11
C PRO A 349 5.49 7.29 14.65
N GLY A 350 4.89 8.34 15.24
CA GLY A 350 4.57 8.36 16.68
C GLY A 350 5.74 8.57 17.65
N THR A 351 6.89 9.06 17.15
CA THR A 351 8.14 9.53 17.82
C THR A 351 8.52 8.99 19.22
N SER A 352 9.78 8.56 19.36
CA SER A 352 10.85 9.42 19.89
C SER A 352 12.22 8.87 19.50
N ILE A 353 13.05 9.73 18.89
CA ILE A 353 14.52 9.58 19.00
C ILE A 353 14.81 9.73 20.49
N ARG A 354 15.52 8.76 21.07
CA ARG A 354 15.84 8.73 22.50
C ARG A 354 17.14 9.43 22.84
N GLY A 355 17.98 9.68 21.83
CA GLY A 355 19.25 10.37 21.96
C GLY A 355 20.03 10.36 20.65
N GLY A 356 21.11 11.12 20.64
CA GLY A 356 21.97 11.34 19.48
C GLY A 356 21.61 12.58 18.67
N HIS A 357 22.51 12.95 17.78
CA HIS A 357 22.44 14.16 16.97
C HIS A 357 22.59 13.83 15.48
N VAL A 358 22.03 14.69 14.63
CA VAL A 358 22.08 14.57 13.17
C VAL A 358 22.41 15.94 12.63
N TYR A 359 23.62 16.11 12.12
CA TYR A 359 24.09 17.36 11.56
C TYR A 359 24.10 17.31 10.03
N LEU A 360 23.63 18.39 9.40
CA LEU A 360 23.70 18.58 7.94
C LEU A 360 24.46 19.87 7.64
N SER A 361 25.67 19.76 7.11
CA SER A 361 26.61 20.88 6.94
C SER A 361 26.83 21.68 8.24
N GLY A 362 26.89 20.98 9.38
CA GLY A 362 27.05 21.58 10.71
C GLY A 362 25.75 21.99 11.42
N ASP A 363 24.61 22.04 10.71
CA ASP A 363 23.32 22.37 11.32
C ASP A 363 22.70 21.13 12.01
N ASP A 364 22.40 21.20 13.32
CA ASP A 364 21.74 20.10 14.05
C ASP A 364 20.25 20.00 13.71
N LEU A 365 19.89 19.00 12.91
CA LEU A 365 18.52 18.72 12.49
C LEU A 365 17.66 18.10 13.61
N THR A 366 18.27 17.54 14.67
CA THR A 366 17.48 16.95 15.77
C THR A 366 16.80 18.01 16.63
N ALA A 367 17.33 19.24 16.62
CA ALA A 367 16.71 20.39 17.26
C ALA A 367 15.52 20.95 16.47
N TYR A 368 15.34 20.57 15.19
CA TYR A 368 14.34 21.16 14.32
C TYR A 368 12.93 20.62 14.62
N GLY A 369 11.98 21.53 14.77
CA GLY A 369 10.56 21.21 14.76
C GLY A 369 10.04 20.88 13.35
N PRO A 370 8.78 20.40 13.23
CA PRO A 370 8.18 20.07 11.94
C PRO A 370 8.13 21.22 10.92
N ALA A 371 8.12 22.48 11.37
CA ALA A 371 8.13 23.65 10.50
C ALA A 371 9.53 23.94 9.91
N GLU A 372 10.59 23.67 10.68
CA GLU A 372 11.98 23.90 10.31
C GLU A 372 12.52 22.75 9.43
N MET A 373 12.08 21.51 9.66
CA MET A 373 12.43 20.38 8.79
C MET A 373 11.80 20.45 7.40
N ARG A 374 10.64 21.11 7.24
CA ARG A 374 9.93 21.24 5.95
C ARG A 374 10.78 21.79 4.80
N PRO A 375 11.48 22.93 4.94
CA PRO A 375 12.34 23.44 3.88
C PRO A 375 13.59 22.59 3.64
N VAL A 376 14.04 21.81 4.63
CA VAL A 376 15.20 20.89 4.50
C VAL A 376 14.80 19.65 3.69
N LEU A 377 13.65 19.06 3.99
CA LEU A 377 13.11 17.90 3.29
C LEU A 377 12.69 18.28 1.86
N GLY A 378 13.10 17.48 0.89
CA GLY A 378 12.94 17.74 -0.54
C GLY A 378 14.05 18.63 -1.12
N ARG A 379 14.40 19.77 -0.48
CA ARG A 379 15.40 20.72 -1.03
C ARG A 379 16.84 20.35 -0.73
N ARG A 380 17.13 19.89 0.48
CA ARG A 380 18.48 19.47 0.90
C ARG A 380 18.56 17.96 1.08
N LEU A 381 17.48 17.34 1.55
CA LEU A 381 17.39 15.89 1.75
C LEU A 381 16.30 15.31 0.84
N GLY A 382 16.69 14.52 -0.16
CA GLY A 382 15.78 13.76 -1.02
C GLY A 382 15.70 12.31 -0.55
N THR A 383 14.58 11.65 -0.82
CA THR A 383 14.45 10.22 -0.49
C THR A 383 13.66 9.45 -1.55
N VAL A 384 14.13 8.23 -1.83
CA VAL A 384 13.44 7.18 -2.56
C VAL A 384 13.22 6.05 -1.56
N PHE A 385 11.97 5.70 -1.28
CA PHE A 385 11.64 4.66 -0.31
C PHE A 385 11.56 3.27 -0.95
N GLN A 386 11.53 2.26 -0.07
CA GLN A 386 11.61 0.83 -0.38
C GLN A 386 10.54 0.32 -1.35
N ASP A 387 9.31 0.86 -1.31
CA ASP A 387 8.25 0.46 -2.24
C ASP A 387 7.72 1.65 -3.09
N PRO A 388 8.42 1.97 -4.18
CA PRO A 388 8.03 3.05 -5.09
C PRO A 388 6.72 2.77 -5.82
N MET A 389 6.24 1.52 -5.81
CA MET A 389 4.92 1.17 -6.36
C MET A 389 3.79 1.72 -5.48
N THR A 390 4.04 1.90 -4.18
CA THR A 390 3.08 2.49 -3.23
C THR A 390 3.32 3.97 -2.95
N ALA A 391 4.50 4.49 -3.31
CA ALA A 391 4.86 5.90 -3.16
C ALA A 391 3.96 6.86 -3.96
N LEU A 392 3.55 6.46 -5.17
CA LEU A 392 2.73 7.29 -6.05
C LEU A 392 1.25 7.19 -5.68
N ASN A 393 0.58 8.35 -5.54
CA ASN A 393 -0.87 8.42 -5.39
C ASN A 393 -1.55 7.92 -6.70
N PRO A 394 -2.28 6.78 -6.66
CA PRO A 394 -2.72 6.09 -7.87
C PRO A 394 -3.84 6.84 -8.62
N VAL A 395 -4.55 7.74 -7.94
CA VAL A 395 -5.63 8.56 -8.51
C VAL A 395 -5.15 9.94 -8.96
N ARG A 396 -3.84 10.19 -8.96
CA ARG A 396 -3.24 11.42 -9.50
C ARG A 396 -2.39 11.14 -10.72
N THR A 397 -2.35 12.09 -11.65
CA THR A 397 -1.45 12.00 -12.78
C THR A 397 0.00 12.16 -12.32
N ILE A 398 0.93 11.55 -13.07
CA ILE A 398 2.38 11.67 -12.84
C ILE A 398 2.79 13.15 -12.80
N GLY A 399 2.30 13.95 -13.74
CA GLY A 399 2.64 15.38 -13.77
C GLY A 399 2.16 16.15 -12.55
N THR A 400 1.01 15.79 -11.97
CA THR A 400 0.55 16.44 -10.73
C THR A 400 1.53 16.19 -9.58
N GLN A 401 2.06 14.97 -9.50
CA GLN A 401 2.94 14.53 -8.41
C GLN A 401 4.38 15.06 -8.59
N VAL A 402 4.92 15.03 -9.81
CA VAL A 402 6.28 15.55 -10.12
C VAL A 402 6.34 17.08 -9.98
N MET A 403 5.28 17.80 -10.36
CA MET A 403 5.24 19.25 -10.23
C MET A 403 5.00 19.74 -8.79
N GLU A 404 4.45 18.92 -7.91
CA GLU A 404 4.12 19.32 -6.53
C GLU A 404 5.33 19.81 -5.74
N PRO A 405 6.46 19.07 -5.63
CA PRO A 405 7.63 19.53 -4.90
C PRO A 405 8.22 20.82 -5.50
N LEU A 406 8.29 20.92 -6.83
CA LEU A 406 8.76 22.13 -7.53
C LEU A 406 7.93 23.37 -7.16
N ARG A 407 6.61 23.22 -7.07
CA ARG A 407 5.73 24.34 -6.72
C ARG A 407 5.76 24.68 -5.24
N VAL A 408 5.87 23.67 -4.37
CA VAL A 408 5.85 23.88 -2.92
C VAL A 408 7.18 24.43 -2.42
N HIS A 409 8.30 23.84 -2.84
CA HIS A 409 9.62 24.18 -2.30
C HIS A 409 10.36 25.23 -3.11
N LEU A 410 10.17 25.29 -4.43
CA LEU A 410 10.84 26.27 -5.30
C LEU A 410 9.92 27.42 -5.72
N ARG A 411 8.65 27.41 -5.27
CA ARG A 411 7.63 28.44 -5.57
C ARG A 411 7.43 28.70 -7.06
N MET A 412 7.70 27.70 -7.91
CA MET A 412 7.54 27.81 -9.35
C MET A 412 6.07 27.99 -9.74
N SER A 413 5.81 28.79 -10.78
CA SER A 413 4.50 28.83 -11.42
C SER A 413 4.14 27.47 -12.03
N ARG A 414 2.86 27.20 -12.27
CA ARG A 414 2.42 25.94 -12.90
C ARG A 414 3.08 25.71 -14.26
N ARG A 415 3.34 26.79 -15.03
CA ARG A 415 4.00 26.70 -16.35
C ARG A 415 5.48 26.31 -16.19
N GLN A 416 6.21 26.97 -15.30
CA GLN A 416 7.62 26.65 -15.01
C GLN A 416 7.76 25.24 -14.46
N ALA A 417 6.95 24.86 -13.48
CA ALA A 417 6.99 23.51 -12.90
C ALA A 417 6.68 22.42 -13.94
N ARG A 418 5.79 22.70 -14.91
CA ARG A 418 5.49 21.77 -16.00
C ARG A 418 6.70 21.58 -16.92
N ALA A 419 7.39 22.66 -17.28
CA ALA A 419 8.59 22.60 -18.12
C ALA A 419 9.71 21.82 -17.41
N GLU A 420 10.01 22.17 -16.15
CA GLU A 420 11.01 21.47 -15.35
C GLU A 420 10.66 19.99 -15.13
N ALA A 421 9.37 19.66 -14.93
CA ALA A 421 8.94 18.27 -14.80
C ALA A 421 9.18 17.45 -16.08
N VAL A 422 9.11 18.06 -17.28
CA VAL A 422 9.45 17.38 -18.54
C VAL A 422 10.93 17.06 -18.58
N GLU A 423 11.79 18.04 -18.27
CA GLU A 423 13.24 17.86 -18.23
C GLU A 423 13.68 16.83 -17.18
N LEU A 424 13.08 16.88 -15.99
CA LEU A 424 13.33 15.91 -14.92
C LEU A 424 12.97 14.49 -15.37
N LEU A 425 11.81 14.28 -15.97
CA LEU A 425 11.41 12.98 -16.49
C LEU A 425 12.35 12.51 -17.62
N ALA A 426 12.78 13.40 -18.50
CA ALA A 426 13.76 13.08 -19.53
C ALA A 426 15.11 12.63 -18.93
N SER A 427 15.59 13.33 -17.89
CA SER A 427 16.88 13.04 -17.23
C SER A 427 16.94 11.64 -16.61
N VAL A 428 15.80 11.10 -16.18
CA VAL A 428 15.68 9.74 -15.63
C VAL A 428 15.33 8.70 -16.69
N GLY A 429 15.35 9.05 -17.98
CA GLY A 429 15.13 8.13 -19.10
C GLY A 429 13.67 7.73 -19.32
N ILE A 430 12.70 8.58 -18.95
CA ILE A 430 11.29 8.34 -19.26
C ILE A 430 11.03 8.70 -20.72
N PRO A 431 10.49 7.77 -21.55
CA PRO A 431 10.15 8.07 -22.93
C PRO A 431 8.92 8.98 -23.01
N ASP A 432 8.92 9.90 -23.99
CA ASP A 432 7.82 10.86 -24.22
C ASP A 432 7.35 11.54 -22.90
N PRO A 433 8.23 12.31 -22.24
CA PRO A 433 7.95 12.90 -20.93
C PRO A 433 6.73 13.82 -20.94
N VAL A 434 6.46 14.51 -22.04
CA VAL A 434 5.29 15.40 -22.21
C VAL A 434 3.98 14.62 -22.08
N ARG A 435 3.88 13.47 -22.77
CA ARG A 435 2.72 12.60 -22.65
C ARG A 435 2.68 11.90 -21.31
N MET A 436 3.83 11.55 -20.73
CA MET A 436 3.91 10.88 -19.43
C MET A 436 3.26 11.71 -18.31
N LEU A 437 3.37 13.04 -18.34
CA LEU A 437 2.73 13.91 -17.35
C LEU A 437 1.20 13.72 -17.23
N ARG A 438 0.53 13.22 -18.28
CA ARG A 438 -0.91 12.97 -18.31
C ARG A 438 -1.30 11.55 -17.88
N ARG A 439 -0.32 10.64 -17.73
CA ARG A 439 -0.54 9.26 -17.33
C ARG A 439 -0.78 9.16 -15.82
N TYR A 440 -1.39 8.06 -15.40
CA TYR A 440 -1.55 7.67 -14.00
C TYR A 440 -0.59 6.53 -13.64
N PRO A 441 -0.19 6.37 -12.37
CA PRO A 441 0.75 5.32 -11.95
C PRO A 441 0.40 3.93 -12.47
N HIS A 442 -0.87 3.52 -12.39
CA HIS A 442 -1.35 2.21 -12.86
C HIS A 442 -1.19 1.96 -14.37
N GLN A 443 -0.78 2.98 -15.15
CA GLN A 443 -0.50 2.91 -16.58
C GLN A 443 1.00 2.74 -16.90
N LEU A 444 1.86 2.73 -15.88
CA LEU A 444 3.31 2.58 -15.99
C LEU A 444 3.76 1.18 -15.51
N SER A 445 4.83 0.66 -16.12
CA SER A 445 5.60 -0.49 -15.61
C SER A 445 6.31 -0.16 -14.30
N GLY A 446 6.75 -1.18 -13.56
CA GLY A 446 7.46 -0.99 -12.29
C GLY A 446 8.69 -0.08 -12.43
N GLY A 447 9.56 -0.38 -13.39
CA GLY A 447 10.74 0.45 -13.67
C GLY A 447 10.44 1.90 -14.06
N MET A 448 9.33 2.16 -14.78
CA MET A 448 8.92 3.53 -15.08
C MET A 448 8.42 4.25 -13.82
N ARG A 449 7.69 3.58 -12.92
CA ARG A 449 7.29 4.18 -11.64
C ARG A 449 8.50 4.49 -10.76
N GLN A 450 9.47 3.58 -10.69
CA GLN A 450 10.75 3.82 -10.01
C GLN A 450 11.42 5.09 -10.52
N ARG A 451 11.61 5.21 -11.84
CA ARG A 451 12.25 6.37 -12.46
C ARG A 451 11.49 7.66 -12.14
N VAL A 452 10.16 7.63 -12.15
CA VAL A 452 9.33 8.77 -11.72
C VAL A 452 9.60 9.13 -10.26
N THR A 453 9.63 8.16 -9.34
CA THR A 453 9.91 8.43 -7.92
C THR A 453 11.31 9.00 -7.69
N ILE A 454 12.31 8.53 -8.44
CA ILE A 454 13.67 9.11 -8.47
C ILE A 454 13.63 10.55 -8.97
N ALA A 455 12.93 10.83 -10.07
CA ALA A 455 12.77 12.20 -10.57
C ALA A 455 12.10 13.12 -9.55
N MET A 456 11.11 12.62 -8.80
CA MET A 456 10.47 13.37 -7.71
C MET A 456 11.45 13.66 -6.58
N ALA A 457 12.20 12.66 -6.13
CA ALA A 457 13.20 12.80 -5.06
C ALA A 457 14.30 13.81 -5.42
N LEU A 458 14.64 13.89 -6.70
CA LEU A 458 15.67 14.76 -7.25
C LEU A 458 15.16 16.12 -7.76
N SER A 459 13.84 16.35 -7.70
CA SER A 459 13.21 17.50 -8.34
C SER A 459 13.69 18.84 -7.79
N CYS A 460 14.04 18.90 -6.51
CA CYS A 460 14.55 20.11 -5.87
C CYS A 460 16.07 20.12 -5.69
N ARG A 461 16.82 19.23 -6.37
CA ARG A 461 18.29 19.13 -6.34
C ARG A 461 18.84 19.00 -4.90
N PRO A 462 18.51 17.91 -4.20
CA PRO A 462 18.98 17.69 -2.82
C PRO A 462 20.50 17.55 -2.73
N ASP A 463 21.06 17.91 -1.59
CA ASP A 463 22.45 17.69 -1.21
C ASP A 463 22.72 16.21 -0.91
N VAL A 464 21.75 15.53 -0.25
CA VAL A 464 21.82 14.12 0.11
C VAL A 464 20.59 13.38 -0.40
N LEU A 465 20.80 12.26 -1.09
CA LEU A 465 19.74 11.33 -1.48
C LEU A 465 19.78 10.06 -0.63
N PHE A 466 18.72 9.79 0.12
CA PHE A 466 18.50 8.51 0.78
C PHE A 466 17.72 7.57 -0.14
N ALA A 467 18.39 6.54 -0.64
CA ALA A 467 17.80 5.50 -1.47
C ALA A 467 17.61 4.22 -0.65
N ASP A 468 16.43 4.05 -0.08
CA ASP A 468 16.06 2.85 0.68
C ASP A 468 15.60 1.76 -0.29
N GLU A 469 16.43 0.74 -0.53
CA GLU A 469 16.12 -0.37 -1.43
C GLU A 469 15.55 0.06 -2.81
N PRO A 470 16.24 0.98 -3.54
CA PRO A 470 15.71 1.62 -4.75
C PRO A 470 15.56 0.68 -5.95
N THR A 471 15.94 -0.59 -5.77
CA THR A 471 15.95 -1.64 -6.79
C THR A 471 15.07 -2.83 -6.42
N THR A 472 14.46 -2.85 -5.23
CA THR A 472 13.57 -3.94 -4.81
C THR A 472 12.37 -4.06 -5.76
N ALA A 473 11.94 -5.29 -6.03
CA ALA A 473 10.83 -5.62 -6.93
C ALA A 473 11.01 -5.20 -8.40
N LEU A 474 12.25 -4.89 -8.82
CA LEU A 474 12.62 -4.65 -10.22
C LEU A 474 13.42 -5.82 -10.79
N ASP A 475 13.33 -6.05 -12.10
CA ASP A 475 14.19 -7.01 -12.79
C ASP A 475 15.64 -6.53 -12.80
N VAL A 476 16.59 -7.48 -12.81
CA VAL A 476 18.05 -7.20 -12.70
C VAL A 476 18.54 -6.19 -13.74
N THR A 477 17.95 -6.17 -14.93
CA THR A 477 18.33 -5.21 -15.98
C THR A 477 17.92 -3.80 -15.59
N ILE A 478 16.67 -3.61 -15.16
CA ILE A 478 16.18 -2.31 -14.69
C ILE A 478 16.90 -1.88 -13.41
N GLN A 479 17.20 -2.80 -12.48
CA GLN A 479 17.99 -2.50 -11.29
C GLN A 479 19.35 -1.87 -11.66
N ALA A 480 20.10 -2.52 -12.56
CA ALA A 480 21.39 -2.01 -13.02
C ALA A 480 21.26 -0.65 -13.71
N GLN A 481 20.20 -0.44 -14.50
CA GLN A 481 19.94 0.86 -15.12
C GLN A 481 19.61 1.96 -14.09
N VAL A 482 18.86 1.63 -13.03
CA VAL A 482 18.53 2.56 -11.94
C VAL A 482 19.78 2.94 -11.14
N LEU A 483 20.64 1.98 -10.81
CA LEU A 483 21.89 2.24 -10.07
C LEU A 483 22.85 3.09 -10.90
N ARG A 484 23.01 2.79 -12.20
CA ARG A 484 23.79 3.62 -13.14
C ARG A 484 23.25 5.04 -13.22
N LEU A 485 21.92 5.18 -13.25
CA LEU A 485 21.26 6.49 -13.24
C LEU A 485 21.59 7.27 -11.96
N LEU A 486 21.48 6.64 -10.79
CA LEU A 486 21.81 7.27 -9.51
C LEU A 486 23.29 7.67 -9.44
N HIS A 487 24.20 6.80 -9.88
CA HIS A 487 25.63 7.07 -9.90
C HIS A 487 25.99 8.23 -10.85
N ARG A 488 25.39 8.27 -12.05
CA ARG A 488 25.55 9.40 -12.98
C ARG A 488 25.04 10.70 -12.36
N LEU A 489 23.85 10.69 -11.76
CA LEU A 489 23.23 11.90 -11.18
C LEU A 489 23.97 12.38 -9.92
N ARG A 490 24.56 11.47 -9.13
CA ARG A 490 25.50 11.80 -8.04
C ARG A 490 26.66 12.64 -8.59
N ALA A 491 27.32 12.17 -9.65
CA ALA A 491 28.45 12.85 -10.26
C ALA A 491 28.07 14.19 -10.91
N GLU A 492 26.96 14.23 -11.68
CA GLU A 492 26.48 15.44 -12.35
C GLU A 492 26.05 16.56 -11.38
N ARG A 493 25.64 16.21 -10.15
CA ARG A 493 25.03 17.14 -9.18
C ARG A 493 25.85 17.34 -7.91
N ASP A 494 27.02 16.71 -7.82
CA ASP A 494 27.87 16.72 -6.62
C ASP A 494 27.08 16.41 -5.32
N MET A 495 26.20 15.41 -5.43
CA MET A 495 25.24 15.01 -4.41
C MET A 495 25.77 13.78 -3.67
N ALA A 496 25.58 13.71 -2.35
CA ALA A 496 25.90 12.50 -1.59
C ALA A 496 24.74 11.51 -1.62
N VAL A 497 25.04 10.21 -1.56
CA VAL A 497 24.04 9.14 -1.64
C VAL A 497 24.19 8.21 -0.44
N VAL A 498 23.08 7.98 0.27
CA VAL A 498 22.95 6.86 1.22
C VAL A 498 22.17 5.76 0.51
N LEU A 499 22.81 4.64 0.20
CA LEU A 499 22.20 3.50 -0.47
C LEU A 499 21.94 2.37 0.53
N VAL A 500 20.67 2.03 0.76
CA VAL A 500 20.33 0.87 1.57
C VAL A 500 19.97 -0.29 0.67
N SER A 501 20.59 -1.43 0.93
CA SER A 501 20.39 -2.64 0.14
C SER A 501 20.62 -3.88 1.00
N HIS A 502 19.90 -4.94 0.68
CA HIS A 502 20.21 -6.29 1.17
C HIS A 502 21.09 -7.08 0.18
N ASP A 503 21.27 -6.58 -1.05
CA ASP A 503 22.16 -7.15 -2.06
C ASP A 503 23.56 -6.53 -1.95
N LEU A 504 24.49 -7.33 -1.44
CA LEU A 504 25.90 -6.96 -1.27
C LEU A 504 26.64 -6.81 -2.60
N SER A 505 26.22 -7.53 -3.65
CA SER A 505 26.87 -7.48 -4.97
C SER A 505 26.63 -6.12 -5.64
N VAL A 506 25.41 -5.61 -5.49
CA VAL A 506 25.06 -4.24 -5.89
C VAL A 506 25.90 -3.23 -5.11
N VAL A 507 26.00 -3.39 -3.78
CA VAL A 507 26.71 -2.42 -2.95
C VAL A 507 28.20 -2.36 -3.26
N ALA A 508 28.83 -3.51 -3.48
CA ALA A 508 30.26 -3.62 -3.81
C ALA A 508 30.66 -2.84 -5.06
N GLN A 509 29.74 -2.64 -5.99
CA GLN A 509 30.01 -1.94 -7.24
C GLN A 509 29.84 -0.42 -7.14
N TRP A 510 28.94 0.07 -6.28
CA TRP A 510 28.46 1.46 -6.35
C TRP A 510 28.79 2.32 -5.12
N ALA A 511 29.21 1.70 -4.01
CA ALA A 511 29.48 2.39 -2.76
C ALA A 511 30.97 2.67 -2.55
N ASP A 512 31.29 3.84 -1.97
CA ASP A 512 32.64 4.17 -1.51
C ASP A 512 32.90 3.55 -0.13
N GLU A 513 31.94 3.70 0.79
CA GLU A 513 31.97 3.14 2.14
C GLU A 513 30.74 2.25 2.38
N VAL A 514 30.88 1.29 3.30
CA VAL A 514 29.78 0.43 3.74
C VAL A 514 29.68 0.40 5.25
N ILE A 515 28.44 0.40 5.75
CA ILE A 515 28.06 0.11 7.13
C ILE A 515 27.25 -1.18 7.11
N VAL A 516 27.74 -2.17 7.84
CA VAL A 516 27.01 -3.42 8.10
C VAL A 516 26.26 -3.25 9.41
N MET A 517 24.94 -3.40 9.36
CA MET A 517 24.06 -3.33 10.53
C MET A 517 23.55 -4.71 10.93
N TYR A 518 23.51 -4.95 12.24
CA TYR A 518 22.86 -6.10 12.85
C TYR A 518 22.19 -5.71 14.16
N ALA A 519 20.96 -6.16 14.37
CA ALA A 519 20.20 -5.93 15.60
C ALA A 519 20.18 -4.46 16.08
N GLY A 520 20.02 -3.51 15.15
CA GLY A 520 19.96 -2.07 15.45
C GLY A 520 21.31 -1.39 15.64
N LYS A 521 22.44 -2.10 15.53
CA LYS A 521 23.80 -1.58 15.75
C LYS A 521 24.67 -1.70 14.50
N VAL A 522 25.67 -0.83 14.41
CA VAL A 522 26.79 -1.00 13.46
C VAL A 522 27.69 -2.11 13.98
N VAL A 523 27.96 -3.11 13.14
CA VAL A 523 28.82 -4.25 13.49
C VAL A 523 30.12 -4.28 12.70
N GLU A 524 30.17 -3.60 11.57
CA GLU A 524 31.38 -3.42 10.76
C GLU A 524 31.19 -2.21 9.83
N ARG A 525 32.24 -1.42 9.64
CA ARG A 525 32.25 -0.28 8.71
C ARG A 525 33.64 -0.14 8.09
N GLY A 526 33.70 0.41 6.88
CA GLY A 526 34.96 0.79 6.23
C GLY A 526 34.78 1.05 4.73
N PRO A 527 35.87 1.22 3.98
CA PRO A 527 35.83 1.23 2.52
C PRO A 527 35.17 -0.04 1.99
N ALA A 528 34.21 0.10 1.07
CA ALA A 528 33.41 -1.03 0.61
C ALA A 528 34.29 -2.16 0.04
N ALA A 529 35.32 -1.81 -0.73
CA ALA A 529 36.27 -2.77 -1.29
C ALA A 529 37.01 -3.58 -0.21
N GLU A 530 37.37 -2.96 0.91
CA GLU A 530 38.12 -3.63 1.98
C GLU A 530 37.22 -4.52 2.82
N VAL A 531 36.06 -4.02 3.25
CA VAL A 531 35.08 -4.79 4.03
C VAL A 531 34.64 -6.05 3.28
N PHE A 532 34.43 -5.95 1.97
CA PHE A 532 34.01 -7.11 1.16
C PHE A 532 35.15 -8.07 0.84
N ALA A 533 36.39 -7.58 0.67
CA ALA A 533 37.54 -8.45 0.43
C ALA A 533 38.02 -9.15 1.70
N ARG A 534 37.98 -8.46 2.85
CA ARG A 534 38.54 -8.90 4.14
C ARG A 534 37.57 -8.64 5.28
N PRO A 535 36.36 -9.24 5.27
CA PRO A 535 35.39 -9.03 6.35
C PRO A 535 35.99 -9.49 7.68
N ARG A 536 35.97 -8.60 8.67
CA ARG A 536 36.46 -8.88 10.03
C ARG A 536 35.37 -9.48 10.89
N MET A 537 34.11 -9.10 10.65
CA MET A 537 33.00 -9.53 11.48
C MET A 537 32.34 -10.81 10.91
N PRO A 538 32.16 -11.88 11.72
CA PRO A 538 31.60 -13.15 11.27
C PRO A 538 30.23 -13.09 10.57
N TYR A 539 29.36 -12.16 10.96
CA TYR A 539 28.08 -11.97 10.26
C TYR A 539 28.25 -11.31 8.88
N THR A 540 29.21 -10.38 8.71
CA THR A 540 29.53 -9.82 7.39
C THR A 540 30.09 -10.91 6.48
N GLU A 541 30.98 -11.75 7.01
CA GLU A 541 31.44 -12.95 6.32
C GLU A 541 30.26 -13.86 5.92
N SER A 542 29.36 -14.14 6.86
CA SER A 542 28.22 -15.02 6.62
C SER A 542 27.27 -14.45 5.55
N LEU A 543 27.05 -13.13 5.55
CA LEU A 543 26.28 -12.42 4.53
C LEU A 543 26.93 -12.57 3.14
N LEU A 544 28.25 -12.36 3.05
CA LEU A 544 29.00 -12.49 1.78
C LEU A 544 29.04 -13.93 1.27
N GLN A 545 29.09 -14.91 2.16
CA GLN A 545 29.05 -16.33 1.81
C GLN A 545 27.65 -16.81 1.39
N ALA A 546 26.59 -16.15 1.86
CA ALA A 546 25.21 -16.47 1.50
C ALA A 546 24.84 -15.98 0.09
N ALA A 547 25.62 -15.06 -0.49
CA ALA A 547 25.43 -14.59 -1.86
C ALA A 547 25.99 -15.62 -2.86
N PRO A 548 25.18 -16.16 -3.78
CA PRO A 548 25.64 -17.11 -4.79
C PRO A 548 26.61 -16.45 -5.77
N ARG A 549 27.67 -17.17 -6.14
CA ARG A 549 28.66 -16.72 -7.14
C ARG A 549 28.44 -17.48 -8.44
N LEU A 550 28.72 -16.81 -9.57
CA LEU A 550 28.67 -17.44 -10.89
C LEU A 550 29.67 -18.60 -11.04
N THR A 551 30.71 -18.60 -10.22
CA THR A 551 31.73 -19.66 -10.16
C THR A 551 31.31 -20.85 -9.32
N ASP A 552 30.17 -20.78 -8.61
CA ASP A 552 29.75 -21.88 -7.76
C ASP A 552 29.23 -23.05 -8.61
N PRO A 553 29.44 -24.31 -8.19
CA PRO A 553 28.99 -25.48 -8.93
C PRO A 553 27.47 -25.47 -9.15
N VAL A 554 27.02 -25.92 -10.33
CA VAL A 554 25.59 -26.10 -10.60
C VAL A 554 25.03 -27.17 -9.63
N HIS A 555 23.90 -26.89 -8.97
CA HIS A 555 23.24 -27.76 -7.98
C HIS A 555 23.92 -27.95 -6.61
N HIS A 556 24.77 -27.02 -6.16
CA HIS A 556 25.23 -27.02 -4.76
C HIS A 556 24.18 -26.40 -3.81
N ARG A 557 24.20 -26.80 -2.53
CA ARG A 557 23.36 -26.15 -1.50
C ARG A 557 23.90 -24.75 -1.21
N LEU A 558 23.04 -23.75 -1.32
CA LEU A 558 23.36 -22.38 -0.93
C LEU A 558 23.74 -22.33 0.55
N ARG A 559 24.81 -21.61 0.86
CA ARG A 559 25.18 -21.32 2.25
C ARG A 559 24.11 -20.40 2.83
N VAL A 560 23.63 -20.73 4.02
CA VAL A 560 22.64 -19.93 4.75
C VAL A 560 23.18 -19.60 6.12
N ILE A 561 22.84 -18.41 6.62
CA ILE A 561 23.15 -18.03 7.99
C ILE A 561 22.20 -18.81 8.91
N PRO A 562 22.69 -19.68 9.82
CA PRO A 562 21.82 -20.52 10.64
C PRO A 562 20.98 -19.70 11.61
N GLY A 563 19.87 -20.29 12.08
CA GLY A 563 19.00 -19.69 13.09
C GLY A 563 18.11 -18.55 12.58
N ARG A 564 17.59 -17.75 13.51
CA ARG A 564 16.74 -16.57 13.23
C ARG A 564 17.38 -15.32 13.86
N PRO A 565 17.22 -14.13 13.27
CA PRO A 565 17.61 -12.87 13.92
C PRO A 565 16.98 -12.74 15.33
N PRO A 566 17.68 -12.10 16.28
CA PRO A 566 17.18 -11.94 17.65
C PRO A 566 15.95 -11.03 17.69
N ASP A 567 15.12 -11.21 18.72
CA ASP A 567 14.05 -10.28 19.03
C ASP A 567 14.64 -8.95 19.54
N LEU A 568 14.37 -7.85 18.84
CA LEU A 568 14.87 -6.52 19.20
C LEU A 568 14.26 -5.97 20.50
N ALA A 569 13.18 -6.57 21.01
CA ALA A 569 12.65 -6.27 22.34
C ALA A 569 13.42 -7.00 23.47
N HIS A 570 14.09 -8.11 23.13
CA HIS A 570 14.76 -9.01 24.08
C HIS A 570 16.11 -9.46 23.53
N LEU A 571 17.05 -8.50 23.41
CA LEU A 571 18.41 -8.77 22.96
C LEU A 571 19.19 -9.58 24.02
N PRO A 572 20.12 -10.47 23.60
CA PRO A 572 20.99 -11.17 24.54
C PRO A 572 21.93 -10.21 25.27
N ALA A 573 22.46 -10.64 26.42
CA ALA A 573 23.36 -9.82 27.25
C ALA A 573 24.68 -9.49 26.52
N GLY A 574 25.29 -10.49 25.88
CA GLY A 574 26.53 -10.33 25.14
C GLY A 574 26.37 -9.89 23.67
N CYS A 575 27.16 -10.48 22.77
CA CYS A 575 27.08 -10.25 21.34
C CYS A 575 25.71 -10.69 20.77
N ALA A 576 25.01 -9.79 20.09
CA ALA A 576 23.71 -10.07 19.49
C ALA A 576 23.74 -11.23 18.46
N PHE A 577 24.90 -11.50 17.85
CA PHE A 577 25.07 -12.53 16.83
C PHE A 577 25.59 -13.87 17.38
N HIS A 578 25.94 -13.99 18.68
CA HIS A 578 26.64 -15.18 19.21
C HIS A 578 25.92 -16.51 18.89
N ALA A 579 24.59 -16.57 19.04
CA ALA A 579 23.80 -17.77 18.81
C ALA A 579 23.82 -18.28 17.34
N ARG A 580 24.27 -17.44 16.40
CA ARG A 580 24.36 -17.74 14.97
C ARG A 580 25.81 -17.70 14.46
N CYS A 581 26.76 -17.35 15.32
CA CYS A 581 28.15 -17.12 14.97
C CYS A 581 28.94 -18.44 15.03
N PRO A 582 29.62 -18.86 13.95
CA PRO A 582 30.44 -20.07 13.97
C PRO A 582 31.70 -19.95 14.84
N TYR A 583 32.09 -18.73 15.23
CA TYR A 583 33.25 -18.46 16.08
C TYR A 583 32.86 -18.05 17.51
N ALA A 584 31.60 -18.24 17.91
CA ALA A 584 31.15 -17.88 19.25
C ALA A 584 31.96 -18.62 20.33
N ARG A 585 32.31 -17.91 21.40
CA ARG A 585 32.91 -18.45 22.63
C ARG A 585 32.21 -17.83 23.83
N GLU A 586 32.52 -18.31 25.03
CA GLU A 586 31.91 -17.91 26.29
C GLU A 586 31.82 -16.38 26.49
N ARG A 587 32.89 -15.63 26.18
CA ARG A 587 32.89 -14.16 26.28
C ARG A 587 31.79 -13.49 25.43
N CYS A 588 31.45 -14.08 24.28
CA CYS A 588 30.41 -13.54 23.40
C CYS A 588 29.01 -13.65 23.99
N GLU A 589 28.77 -14.54 24.96
CA GLU A 589 27.47 -14.68 25.62
C GLU A 589 27.31 -13.67 26.76
N LEU A 590 28.41 -13.33 27.41
CA LEU A 590 28.46 -12.50 28.61
C LEU A 590 28.58 -11.00 28.31
N GLU A 591 29.41 -10.62 27.32
CA GLU A 591 29.77 -9.22 27.06
C GLU A 591 29.56 -8.82 25.59
N PRO A 592 28.90 -7.68 25.31
CA PRO A 592 28.79 -7.17 23.96
C PRO A 592 30.15 -6.62 23.50
N PRO A 593 30.67 -7.01 22.33
CA PRO A 593 31.92 -6.47 21.82
C PRO A 593 31.75 -4.97 21.48
N PRO A 594 32.66 -4.09 21.95
CA PRO A 594 32.67 -2.70 21.50
C PRO A 594 33.09 -2.64 20.03
N LEU A 595 32.76 -1.54 19.37
CA LEU A 595 33.35 -1.23 18.07
C LEU A 595 34.85 -0.98 18.26
N SER A 596 35.71 -1.61 17.46
CA SER A 596 37.16 -1.48 17.58
C SER A 596 37.63 -0.03 17.40
N GLU A 597 38.74 0.33 18.03
CA GLU A 597 39.37 1.66 17.92
C GLU A 597 40.02 1.93 16.54
N ASP A 598 40.03 0.94 15.64
CA ASP A 598 40.45 1.14 14.25
C ASP A 598 39.49 2.12 13.55
N HIS A 599 39.99 3.30 13.21
CA HIS A 599 39.21 4.34 12.54
C HIS A 599 39.00 4.07 11.04
N HIS A 600 39.75 3.16 10.42
CA HIS A 600 39.63 2.86 8.99
C HIS A 600 38.66 1.72 8.71
N HIS A 601 38.79 0.62 9.45
CA HIS A 601 37.94 -0.57 9.32
C HIS A 601 37.39 -1.04 10.67
N PRO A 602 36.55 -0.23 11.34
CA PRO A 602 35.99 -0.61 12.64
C PRO A 602 35.06 -1.82 12.57
N TYR A 603 35.17 -2.74 13.53
CA TYR A 603 34.29 -3.92 13.69
C TYR A 603 33.99 -4.23 15.15
N ALA A 604 32.83 -4.84 15.41
CA ALA A 604 32.38 -5.21 16.75
C ALA A 604 32.46 -6.74 16.95
N CYS A 605 33.65 -7.25 17.24
CA CYS A 605 33.86 -8.69 17.44
C CYS A 605 35.02 -8.98 18.40
N TRP A 606 34.81 -9.90 19.35
CA TRP A 606 35.89 -10.41 20.23
C TRP A 606 36.86 -11.35 19.50
N TYR A 607 36.38 -12.06 18.49
CA TYR A 607 37.15 -13.06 17.72
C TYR A 607 36.99 -12.77 16.22
N PRO A 608 37.55 -11.66 15.72
CA PRO A 608 37.41 -11.29 14.32
C PRO A 608 38.12 -12.31 13.41
N ARG A 609 37.66 -12.40 12.17
CA ARG A 609 38.36 -13.20 11.16
C ARG A 609 39.79 -12.64 10.98
N PRO A 610 40.84 -13.49 11.01
CA PRO A 610 42.19 -13.02 10.75
C PRO A 610 42.24 -12.44 9.33
N GLY A 611 42.62 -11.16 9.23
CA GLY A 611 42.97 -10.56 7.95
C GLY A 611 44.16 -11.34 7.40
N THR A 612 44.13 -11.70 6.12
CA THR A 612 45.27 -12.31 5.46
C THR A 612 46.40 -11.28 5.37
N THR A 613 47.21 -11.18 6.42
CA THR A 613 48.54 -10.57 6.32
C THR A 613 49.40 -11.53 5.52
N ALA A 614 50.02 -11.02 4.46
CA ALA A 614 50.90 -11.75 3.54
C ALA A 614 52.13 -12.44 4.22
N GLU A 615 52.27 -12.36 5.55
CA GLU A 615 53.31 -13.02 6.34
C GLU A 615 52.98 -14.45 6.79
N GLN A 616 51.73 -14.91 6.69
CA GLN A 616 51.37 -16.26 7.17
C GLN A 616 51.51 -17.37 6.11
N ASP A 617 51.53 -17.06 4.81
CA ASP A 617 51.72 -18.07 3.75
C ASP A 617 53.19 -18.52 3.57
N VAL A 618 54.16 -17.82 4.17
CA VAL A 618 55.57 -18.19 4.08
C VAL A 618 55.99 -19.17 5.19
N ARG A 619 55.24 -19.27 6.29
CA ARG A 619 55.62 -20.14 7.43
C ARG A 619 55.02 -21.54 7.38
N THR A 620 53.95 -21.78 6.63
CA THR A 620 53.27 -23.09 6.56
C THR A 620 53.66 -23.95 5.36
N THR A 621 54.43 -23.42 4.40
CA THR A 621 54.92 -24.19 3.23
C THR A 621 56.37 -24.68 3.37
N GLY A 622 57.08 -24.35 4.47
CA GLY A 622 58.51 -24.62 4.64
C GLY A 622 58.89 -25.74 5.61
N ALA A 623 57.96 -26.39 6.30
CA ALA A 623 58.29 -27.32 7.39
C ALA A 623 57.37 -28.54 7.46
N ASP A 624 57.34 -29.38 6.41
CA ASP A 624 56.97 -30.80 6.58
C ASP A 624 57.33 -31.71 5.38
N SER A 625 58.59 -31.67 4.93
CA SER A 625 59.07 -32.63 3.91
C SER A 625 60.47 -33.18 4.19
N ARG A 626 60.79 -33.44 5.46
CA ARG A 626 61.91 -34.32 5.84
C ARG A 626 61.59 -35.14 7.08
N GLY A 627 61.31 -36.42 6.90
CA GLY A 627 61.63 -37.44 7.91
C GLY A 627 60.59 -38.53 8.15
N ARG A 628 60.81 -39.66 7.44
CA ARG A 628 60.37 -41.04 7.72
C ARG A 628 58.92 -41.44 7.44
#